data_AF-A0A267MAG4-F1
#
_entry.id   AF-A0A267MAG4-F1
#
_cell.length_a   1.000
_cell.length_b   1.000
_cell.length_c   1.000
_cell.angle_alpha   90.00
_cell.angle_beta   90.00
_cell.angle_gamma   90.00
#
_symmetry.space_group_name_H-M   'P 1'
#
loop_
_entity.id
_entity.type
_entity.pdbx_description
1 polymer ?
#
loop_
_entity_poly.entity_id
_entity_poly.type
_entity_poly.pdbx_seq_one_letter_code
_entity_poly.pdbx_strand_id
1 'polypeptide(L)'
;MKMEELTQKISERLKLFTNLKDALTQLDEGAVSAFVEDAIDQARSDGFTDSNIVRGASFLAAHFCNLASNTNSNISKQQASVLSIEYFDRGGSDDYLIEYNRLKKSLTQNTIRFL
;
A
#
# COMPACT_ATOMS: atom_id res chain seq x y z
N MET A 1 14.61 6.51 -9.01
CA MET A 1 14.36 7.53 -7.95
C MET A 1 14.92 7.02 -6.61
N LYS A 2 15.36 7.89 -5.67
CA LYS A 2 15.83 7.44 -4.34
C LYS A 2 14.66 6.97 -3.47
N MET A 3 14.89 6.02 -2.55
CA MET A 3 13.84 5.44 -1.70
C MET A 3 13.13 6.51 -0.88
N GLU A 4 13.90 7.38 -0.21
CA GLU A 4 13.38 8.48 0.60
C GLU A 4 12.43 9.42 -0.16
N GLU A 5 12.75 9.71 -1.44
CA GLU A 5 11.91 10.52 -2.32
C GLU A 5 10.63 9.78 -2.75
N LEU A 6 10.69 8.46 -2.93
CA LEU A 6 9.52 7.62 -3.18
C LEU A 6 8.60 7.60 -1.97
N THR A 7 9.17 7.33 -0.79
CA THR A 7 8.45 7.25 0.48
C THR A 7 7.72 8.57 0.77
N GLN A 8 8.39 9.71 0.58
CA GLN A 8 7.76 11.01 0.76
C GLN A 8 6.60 11.23 -0.23
N LYS A 9 6.83 11.03 -1.54
CA LYS A 9 5.78 11.25 -2.56
C LYS A 9 4.56 10.35 -2.36
N ILE A 10 4.78 9.10 -1.96
CA ILE A 10 3.69 8.15 -1.71
C ILE A 10 2.94 8.54 -0.44
N SER A 11 3.65 8.88 0.65
CA SER A 11 3.04 9.34 1.90
C SER A 11 2.18 10.60 1.70
N GLU A 12 2.64 11.55 0.89
CA GLU A 12 1.84 12.72 0.50
C GLU A 12 0.60 12.33 -0.31
N ARG A 13 0.73 11.34 -1.21
CA ARG A 13 -0.40 10.86 -2.03
C ARG A 13 -1.45 10.12 -1.21
N LEU A 14 -1.06 9.37 -0.18
CA LEU A 14 -1.98 8.69 0.73
C LEU A 14 -2.93 9.68 1.41
N LYS A 15 -2.45 10.88 1.75
CA LYS A 15 -3.29 11.95 2.35
C LYS A 15 -4.39 12.45 1.43
N LEU A 16 -4.27 12.21 0.12
CA LEU A 16 -5.30 12.57 -0.88
C LEU A 16 -6.44 11.54 -0.95
N PHE A 17 -6.25 10.34 -0.41
CA PHE A 17 -7.29 9.31 -0.39
C PHE A 17 -8.26 9.61 0.74
N THR A 18 -9.39 10.22 0.39
CA THR A 18 -10.43 10.63 1.34
C THR A 18 -10.94 9.47 2.19
N ASN A 19 -11.05 8.28 1.60
CA ASN A 19 -11.56 7.07 2.25
C ASN A 19 -10.51 6.40 3.14
N LEU A 20 -9.25 6.84 3.09
CA LEU A 20 -8.15 6.33 3.92
C LEU A 20 -7.90 7.20 5.16
N LYS A 21 -8.54 8.37 5.28
CA LYS A 21 -8.26 9.32 6.38
C LYS A 21 -8.44 8.70 7.76
N ASP A 22 -9.51 7.92 7.96
CA ASP A 22 -9.80 7.27 9.23
C ASP A 22 -8.83 6.11 9.53
N ALA A 23 -8.29 5.48 8.48
CA ALA A 23 -7.25 4.47 8.63
C ALA A 23 -5.92 5.10 9.05
N LEU A 24 -5.53 6.21 8.41
CA LEU A 24 -4.29 6.92 8.70
C LEU A 24 -4.26 7.53 10.10
N THR A 25 -5.40 7.94 10.66
CA THR A 25 -5.45 8.50 12.02
C THR A 25 -5.28 7.44 13.12
N GLN A 26 -5.49 6.17 12.79
CA GLN A 26 -5.33 5.03 13.71
C GLN A 26 -3.93 4.42 13.70
N LEU A 27 -3.07 4.83 12.77
CA LEU A 27 -1.72 4.33 12.59
C LEU A 27 -0.71 5.42 12.98
N ASP A 28 0.40 5.04 13.59
CA ASP A 28 1.52 5.96 13.80
C ASP A 28 2.32 6.18 12.50
N GLU A 29 3.06 7.29 12.45
CA GLU A 29 3.84 7.67 11.27
C GLU A 29 4.93 6.65 10.91
N GLY A 30 5.46 5.92 11.89
CA GLY A 30 6.42 4.83 11.68
C GLY A 30 5.80 3.64 10.97
N ALA A 31 4.60 3.21 11.40
CA ALA A 31 3.84 2.14 10.74
C ALA A 31 3.47 2.52 9.30
N VAL A 32 3.00 3.75 9.07
CA VAL A 32 2.70 4.23 7.70
C VAL A 32 3.95 4.22 6.83
N SER A 33 5.08 4.68 7.35
CA SER A 33 6.34 4.70 6.60
C SER A 33 6.82 3.30 6.23
N ALA A 34 6.73 2.34 7.15
CA ALA A 34 7.08 0.94 6.89
C ALA A 34 6.20 0.32 5.79
N PHE A 35 4.87 0.54 5.84
CA PHE A 35 3.97 0.06 4.79
C PHE A 35 4.23 0.67 3.42
N VAL A 36 4.65 1.94 3.38
CA VAL A 36 5.04 2.60 2.15
C VAL A 36 6.30 1.97 1.56
N GLU A 37 7.32 1.68 2.39
CA GLU A 37 8.55 1.01 1.96
C GLU A 37 8.27 -0.40 1.43
N ASP A 38 7.50 -1.21 2.16
CA ASP A 38 7.07 -2.54 1.73
C ASP A 38 6.31 -2.49 0.39
N ALA A 39 5.43 -1.49 0.22
CA ALA A 39 4.67 -1.31 -1.01
C ALA A 39 5.57 -0.91 -2.20
N ILE A 40 6.62 -0.13 -1.96
CA ILE A 40 7.61 0.22 -2.99
C ILE A 40 8.38 -1.02 -3.44
N ASP A 41 8.86 -1.81 -2.50
CA ASP A 41 9.64 -3.01 -2.79
C ASP A 41 8.80 -4.06 -3.53
N GLN A 42 7.57 -4.28 -3.08
CA GLN A 42 6.63 -5.17 -3.75
C GLN A 42 6.28 -4.67 -5.17
N ALA A 43 6.02 -3.37 -5.35
CA ALA A 43 5.74 -2.80 -6.67
C ALA A 43 6.95 -2.96 -7.62
N ARG A 44 8.18 -2.80 -7.13
CA ARG A 44 9.39 -3.05 -7.93
C ARG A 44 9.48 -4.51 -8.36
N SER A 45 9.28 -5.43 -7.41
CA SER A 45 9.27 -6.87 -7.71
C SER A 45 8.20 -7.24 -8.73
N ASP A 46 7.08 -6.53 -8.74
CA ASP A 46 5.97 -6.72 -9.68
C ASP A 46 6.18 -6.04 -11.05
N GLY A 47 7.33 -5.39 -11.27
CA GLY A 47 7.72 -4.80 -12.55
C GLY A 47 7.32 -3.33 -12.73
N PHE A 48 6.86 -2.65 -11.68
CA PHE A 48 6.69 -1.20 -11.73
C PHE A 48 8.05 -0.52 -11.84
N THR A 49 8.13 0.50 -12.71
CA THR A 49 9.35 1.27 -12.99
C THR A 49 9.23 2.66 -12.40
N ASP A 50 10.32 3.45 -12.42
CA ASP A 50 10.32 4.84 -11.96
C ASP A 50 9.17 5.69 -12.54
N SER A 51 8.66 5.36 -13.73
CA SER A 51 7.54 6.07 -14.38
C SER A 51 6.17 5.85 -13.71
N ASN A 52 5.96 4.71 -13.04
CA ASN A 52 4.64 4.30 -12.55
C ASN A 52 4.66 3.73 -11.12
N ILE A 53 5.84 3.58 -10.52
CA ILE A 53 6.05 3.04 -9.17
C ILE A 53 5.32 3.83 -8.10
N VAL A 54 5.33 5.17 -8.17
CA VAL A 54 4.60 6.01 -7.22
C VAL A 54 3.12 5.68 -7.25
N ARG A 55 2.55 5.46 -8.44
CA ARG A 55 1.12 5.15 -8.57
C ARG A 55 0.81 3.75 -8.05
N GLY A 56 1.57 2.74 -8.45
CA GLY A 56 1.38 1.36 -8.00
C GLY A 56 1.54 1.23 -6.48
N ALA A 57 2.68 1.68 -5.96
CA ALA A 57 2.98 1.61 -4.54
C ALA A 57 2.01 2.43 -3.68
N SER A 58 1.43 3.53 -4.18
CA SER A 58 0.41 4.28 -3.41
C SER A 58 -0.87 3.48 -3.20
N PHE A 59 -1.33 2.74 -4.21
CA PHE A 59 -2.51 1.88 -4.04
C PHE A 59 -2.22 0.71 -3.11
N LEU A 60 -1.03 0.11 -3.22
CA LEU A 60 -0.64 -0.99 -2.35
C LEU A 60 -0.42 -0.53 -0.89
N ALA A 61 0.22 0.61 -0.67
CA ALA A 61 0.38 1.19 0.67
C ALA A 61 -0.97 1.57 1.30
N ALA A 62 -1.92 2.07 0.51
CA ALA A 62 -3.27 2.37 0.97
C ALA A 62 -4.00 1.10 1.42
N HIS A 63 -3.86 0.02 0.64
CA HIS A 63 -4.39 -1.29 1.02
C HIS A 63 -3.81 -1.77 2.37
N PHE A 64 -2.49 -1.70 2.56
CA PHE A 64 -1.85 -2.08 3.82
C PHE A 64 -2.32 -1.24 5.00
N CYS A 65 -2.41 0.08 4.84
CA CYS A 65 -2.91 0.97 5.88
C CYS A 65 -4.36 0.64 6.26
N ASN A 66 -5.23 0.40 5.27
CA ASN A 66 -6.63 0.06 5.48
C ASN A 66 -6.79 -1.31 6.17
N LEU A 67 -5.96 -2.29 5.82
CA LEU A 67 -5.96 -3.61 6.44
C LEU A 67 -5.54 -3.52 7.92
N ALA A 68 -4.46 -2.79 8.19
CA ALA A 68 -3.91 -2.61 9.54
C ALA A 68 -4.84 -1.80 10.46
N SER A 69 -5.54 -0.79 9.94
CA SER A 69 -6.48 0.00 10.74
C SER A 69 -7.77 -0.77 11.07
N ASN A 70 -8.30 -1.57 10.13
CA ASN A 70 -9.53 -2.34 10.36
C ASN A 70 -9.38 -3.45 11.41
N THR A 71 -8.16 -3.86 11.72
CA THR A 71 -7.86 -4.88 12.74
C THR A 71 -7.63 -4.30 14.14
N ASN A 72 -7.72 -2.98 14.30
CA ASN A 72 -7.36 -2.24 15.53
C ASN A 72 -8.36 -2.36 16.71
N SER A 73 -9.31 -3.31 16.67
CA SER A 73 -10.07 -3.71 17.87
C SER A 73 -9.35 -4.74 18.74
N ASN A 74 -8.28 -5.39 18.26
CA ASN A 74 -7.52 -6.42 19.01
C ASN A 74 -5.99 -6.26 18.98
N ILE A 75 -5.42 -5.28 18.28
CA ILE A 75 -3.98 -5.22 17.94
C ILE A 75 -3.06 -4.65 19.04
N SER A 76 -3.59 -4.02 20.08
CA SER A 76 -2.75 -3.46 21.16
C SER A 76 -1.95 -4.50 21.97
N LYS A 77 -2.16 -5.82 21.75
CA LYS A 77 -1.42 -6.90 22.44
C LYS A 77 -0.36 -7.61 21.60
N GLN A 78 -0.24 -7.35 20.30
CA GLN A 78 0.71 -8.02 19.40
C GLN A 78 1.77 -7.09 18.79
N GLN A 79 1.99 -5.94 19.42
CA GLN A 79 3.17 -5.13 19.12
C GLN A 79 4.43 -5.95 19.46
N ALA A 80 5.28 -6.23 18.47
CA ALA A 80 6.67 -6.71 18.57
C ALA A 80 7.00 -8.20 18.50
N SER A 81 6.08 -9.13 18.27
CA SER A 81 6.45 -10.54 18.11
C SER A 81 5.98 -11.11 16.78
N VAL A 82 6.95 -11.26 15.88
CA VAL A 82 6.88 -12.01 14.62
C VAL A 82 6.28 -11.20 13.48
N LEU A 83 7.16 -10.87 12.54
CA LEU A 83 6.88 -10.55 11.15
C LEU A 83 6.24 -11.78 10.47
N SER A 84 5.16 -12.30 11.04
CA SER A 84 4.38 -13.36 10.45
C SER A 84 3.52 -12.65 9.42
N ILE A 85 3.94 -12.79 8.16
CA ILE A 85 3.08 -12.57 7.00
C ILE A 85 1.98 -13.63 7.09
N GLU A 86 1.07 -13.47 8.04
CA GLU A 86 -0.20 -14.16 8.06
C GLU A 86 -1.01 -13.52 6.94
N TYR A 87 -0.92 -14.14 5.76
CA TYR A 87 -1.88 -13.95 4.69
C TYR A 87 -3.27 -14.32 5.23
N PHE A 88 -3.93 -13.34 5.87
CA PHE A 88 -5.17 -13.60 6.58
C PHE A 88 -6.34 -13.78 5.62
N ASP A 89 -6.93 -14.97 5.73
CA ASP A 89 -8.04 -15.54 4.99
C ASP A 89 -9.38 -14.83 5.29
N ARG A 90 -9.57 -13.64 4.70
CA ARG A 90 -10.90 -13.01 4.54
C ARG A 90 -11.00 -12.24 3.24
N GLY A 91 -10.76 -12.89 2.10
CA GLY A 91 -11.04 -12.31 0.78
C GLY A 91 -10.38 -10.96 0.45
N GLY A 92 -9.50 -10.43 1.33
CA GLY A 92 -8.45 -9.39 1.27
C GLY A 92 -8.58 -8.19 0.33
N SER A 93 -9.68 -8.02 -0.38
CA SER A 93 -9.78 -7.17 -1.55
C SER A 93 -10.54 -5.91 -1.19
N ASP A 94 -9.83 -4.80 -1.15
CA ASP A 94 -10.42 -3.47 -1.18
C ASP A 94 -10.21 -2.82 -2.56
N ASP A 95 -10.85 -1.68 -2.78
CA ASP A 95 -10.74 -0.93 -4.03
C ASP A 95 -9.29 -0.57 -4.36
N TYR A 96 -8.43 -0.41 -3.34
CA TYR A 96 -7.01 -0.12 -3.51
C TYR A 96 -6.24 -1.32 -4.08
N LEU A 97 -6.47 -2.53 -3.56
CA LEU A 97 -5.88 -3.75 -4.08
C LEU A 97 -6.41 -4.08 -5.49
N ILE A 98 -7.69 -3.80 -5.77
CA ILE A 98 -8.26 -3.95 -7.11
C ILE A 98 -7.55 -3.05 -8.11
N GLU A 99 -7.39 -1.76 -7.79
CA GLU A 99 -6.69 -0.81 -8.66
C GLU A 99 -5.20 -1.15 -8.81
N TYR A 100 -4.54 -1.61 -7.74
CA TYR A 100 -3.17 -2.12 -7.82
C TYR A 100 -3.04 -3.27 -8.83
N ASN A 101 -3.92 -4.27 -8.72
CA ASN A 101 -3.94 -5.42 -9.63
C ASN A 101 -4.28 -5.02 -11.07
N ARG A 102 -5.18 -4.05 -11.26
CA ARG A 102 -5.50 -3.50 -12.58
C ARG A 102 -4.28 -2.84 -13.22
N LEU A 103 -3.53 -2.04 -12.45
CA LEU A 103 -2.29 -1.42 -12.91
C LEU A 103 -1.22 -2.48 -13.24
N LYS A 104 -1.02 -3.45 -12.35
CA LYS A 104 -0.09 -4.58 -12.57
C LYS A 104 -0.41 -5.32 -13.87
N LYS A 105 -1.69 -5.60 -14.14
CA LYS A 105 -2.13 -6.22 -15.40
C LYS A 105 -1.82 -5.33 -16.62
N SER A 106 -2.01 -4.02 -16.51
CA SER A 106 -1.69 -3.07 -17.58
C SER A 106 -0.21 -3.07 -17.95
N LEU A 107 0.70 -3.32 -16.98
CA LEU A 107 2.13 -3.48 -17.25
C LEU A 107 2.41 -4.67 -18.18
N THR A 108 1.78 -5.82 -17.91
CA THR A 108 1.97 -7.04 -18.71
C THR A 108 1.37 -6.96 -20.12
N GLN A 109 0.36 -6.12 -20.30
CA GLN A 109 -0.33 -5.96 -21.58
C GLN A 109 0.23 -4.81 -22.43
N ASN A 110 1.24 -4.07 -21.95
CA ASN A 110 1.85 -2.91 -22.60
C ASN A 110 0.82 -1.88 -23.13
N THR A 111 -0.37 -1.87 -22.53
CA THR A 111 -1.50 -1.02 -22.93
C THR A 111 -2.03 -0.36 -21.67
N ILE A 112 -1.67 0.89 -21.44
CA ILE A 112 -2.37 1.73 -20.48
C ILE A 112 -3.69 2.11 -21.14
N ARG A 113 -4.72 1.27 -20.99
CA ARG A 113 -6.08 1.62 -21.40
C ARG A 113 -6.68 2.53 -20.33
N PHE A 114 -6.75 3.81 -20.68
CA PHE A 114 -7.63 4.77 -20.04
C PHE A 114 -9.07 4.42 -20.50
N LEU A 115 -9.90 4.01 -19.55
CA LEU A 115 -11.35 4.09 -19.64
C LEU A 115 -11.80 5.04 -18.53
#